data_AF-A0A7T8HL68-F1
#
_entry.id   AF-A0A7T8HL68-F1
#
_cell.length_a   1.000
_cell.length_b   1.000
_cell.length_c   1.000
_cell.angle_alpha   90.00
_cell.angle_beta   90.00
_cell.angle_gamma   90.00
#
_symmetry.space_group_name_H-M   'P 1'
#
loop_
_entity.id
_entity.type
_entity.pdbx_description
1 polymer ?
#
loop_
_entity_poly.entity_id
_entity_poly.type
_entity_poly.pdbx_seq_one_letter_code
_entity_poly.pdbx_strand_id
1 'polypeptide(L)' 'MRWSSEERTFAVEAYFSNRQSIVATQRTFRNGFNVAPRGPVPDRKSIVT' A
#
# COMPACT_ATOMS: atom_id res chain seq x y z
N MET A 1 12.75 -1.98 8.94
CA MET A 1 11.75 -1.62 7.90
C MET A 1 10.75 -2.76 7.81
N ARG A 2 9.44 -2.49 7.90
CA ARG A 2 8.41 -3.54 7.88
C ARG A 2 8.05 -4.01 6.45
N TRP A 3 8.33 -3.17 5.45
CA TRP A 3 7.98 -3.39 4.05
C TRP A 3 9.24 -3.57 3.21
N SER A 4 9.21 -4.50 2.26
CA SER A 4 10.26 -4.65 1.24
C SER A 4 10.30 -3.44 0.32
N SER A 5 11.40 -3.28 -0.43
CA SER A 5 11.49 -2.21 -1.44
C SER A 5 10.39 -2.35 -2.50
N GLU A 6 10.04 -3.58 -2.90
CA GLU A 6 8.98 -3.87 -3.86
C GLU A 6 7.61 -3.44 -3.32
N GLU A 7 7.28 -3.82 -2.09
CA GLU A 7 6.01 -3.44 -1.44
C GLU A 7 5.86 -1.93 -1.32
N ARG A 8 6.97 -1.23 -1.03
CA ARG A 8 6.99 0.24 -0.95
C ARG A 8 6.77 0.87 -2.31
N THR A 9 7.49 0.43 -3.35
CA THR A 9 7.33 0.95 -4.72
C THR A 9 5.89 0.77 -5.18
N PHE A 10 5.32 -0.42 -5.00
CA PHE A 10 3.92 -0.69 -5.34
C PHE A 10 2.96 0.26 -4.60
N ALA A 11 3.15 0.47 -3.29
CA ALA A 11 2.27 1.32 -2.50
C ALA A 11 2.30 2.79 -2.97
N VAL A 12 3.48 3.31 -3.35
CA VAL A 12 3.65 4.67 -3.87
C VAL A 12 3.00 4.81 -5.25
N GLU A 13 3.24 3.88 -6.17
CA GLU A 13 2.62 3.88 -7.50
C GLU A 13 1.09 3.81 -7.40
N ALA A 14 0.58 2.86 -6.61
CA ALA A 14 -0.85 2.71 -6.37
C ALA A 14 -1.48 3.94 -5.73
N TYR A 15 -0.74 4.72 -4.93
CA TYR A 15 -1.22 5.99 -4.38
C TYR A 15 -1.45 7.05 -5.47
N PHE A 16 -0.51 7.22 -6.39
CA PHE A 16 -0.69 8.16 -7.49
C PHE A 16 -1.78 7.70 -8.47
N SER A 17 -1.85 6.41 -8.80
CA SER A 17 -2.92 5.86 -9.66
C SER A 17 -4.31 5.98 -9.04
N ASN A 18 -4.42 5.92 -7.71
CA ASN A 18 -5.68 6.05 -6.98
C ASN A 18 -6.02 7.50 -6.57
N ARG A 19 -5.54 8.50 -7.31
CA ARG A 19 -5.82 9.93 -7.04
C ARG A 19 -5.48 10.33 -5.60
N GLN A 20 -4.36 9.84 -5.08
CA GLN A 20 -3.87 10.16 -3.73
C GLN A 20 -4.80 9.67 -2.59
N SER A 21 -5.59 8.63 -2.83
CA SER A 21 -6.45 8.03 -1.81
C SER A 21 -5.74 6.91 -1.05
N ILE A 22 -5.44 7.14 0.24
CA ILE A 22 -4.80 6.15 1.13
C ILE A 22 -5.61 4.86 1.23
N VAL A 23 -6.93 4.97 1.40
CA VAL A 23 -7.81 3.80 1.55
C VAL A 23 -7.84 2.97 0.28
N ALA A 24 -7.87 3.61 -0.89
CA ALA A 24 -7.82 2.91 -2.17
C ALA A 24 -6.46 2.21 -2.36
N THR A 25 -5.35 2.88 -2.05
CA THR A 25 -4.00 2.29 -2.05
C THR A 25 -3.93 1.04 -1.17
N GLN A 26 -4.44 1.10 0.06
CA GLN A 26 -4.44 -0.03 0.99
C GLN A 26 -5.27 -1.21 0.47
N ARG A 27 -6.39 -0.94 -0.21
CA ARG A 27 -7.21 -1.98 -0.87
C ARG A 27 -6.48 -2.61 -2.04
N THR A 28 -5.88 -1.79 -2.91
CA THR A 28 -5.07 -2.26 -4.05
C THR A 28 -3.87 -3.08 -3.57
N PHE A 29 -3.15 -2.62 -2.54
CA PHE A 29 -2.04 -3.34 -1.92
C PHE A 29 -2.48 -4.69 -1.37
N ARG A 30 -3.59 -4.72 -0.63
CA ARG A 30 -4.13 -5.96 -0.08
C ARG A 30 -4.43 -6.98 -1.18
N ASN A 31 -5.03 -6.55 -2.28
CA ASN A 31 -5.33 -7.44 -3.40
C ASN A 31 -4.06 -7.87 -4.15
N GLY A 32 -3.11 -6.95 -4.38
CA GLY A 32 -1.86 -7.23 -5.11
C GLY A 32 -0.94 -8.20 -4.41
N PHE A 33 -0.89 -8.16 -3.07
CA PHE A 33 -0.04 -9.04 -2.25
C PHE A 33 -0.81 -10.15 -1.52
N ASN A 34 -2.08 -10.37 -1.88
CA ASN A 34 -2.95 -11.38 -1.26
C ASN A 34 -2.97 -11.32 0.29
N VAL A 35 -3.03 -10.11 0.84
CA VAL A 35 -3.00 -9.89 2.28
C VAL A 35 -4.34 -10.31 2.89
N ALA A 36 -4.31 -11.15 3.93
CA ALA A 36 -5.51 -11.56 4.65
C ALA A 36 -6.36 -10.36 5.12
N PRO A 37 -7.67 -10.52 5.39
CA PRO A 37 -8.56 -9.42 5.79
C PRO A 37 -8.06 -8.62 7.00
N ARG A 38 -7.40 -9.28 7.96
CA ARG A 38 -6.77 -8.64 9.14
C ARG A 38 -5.24 -8.52 9.04
N GLY A 39 -4.67 -8.86 7.89
CA GLY A 39 -3.25 -8.72 7.63
C GLY A 39 -2.81 -7.25 7.61
N PRO A 40 -1.51 -6.97 7.80
CA PRO A 40 -1.00 -5.62 7.82
C PRO A 40 -0.99 -5.03 6.41
N VAL A 41 -1.28 -3.73 6.31
CA VAL A 41 -1.09 -2.93 5.08
C VAL A 41 -0.30 -1.66 5.40
N PRO A 42 0.37 -1.04 4.41
CA PRO A 42 1.07 0.22 4.60
C PRO A 42 0.16 1.28 5.19
N ASP A 43 0.63 1.94 6.25
CA ASP A 43 -0.04 3.10 6.82
C ASP A 43 0.26 4.37 6.00
N ARG A 44 -0.44 5.47 6.31
CA ARG A 44 -0.23 6.74 5.60
C ARG A 44 1.24 7.17 5.59
N LYS A 45 1.96 6.96 6.69
CA LYS A 45 3.38 7.30 6.79
C LYS A 45 4.21 6.46 5.83
N SER A 46 3.96 5.16 5.73
CA SER A 46 4.67 4.26 4.82
C SER A 46 4.40 4.56 3.34
N ILE A 47 3.27 5.21 3.02
CA ILE A 47 2.86 5.54 1.64
C ILE A 47 3.37 6.91 1.19
N VAL A 48 3.34 7.92 2.09
CA VAL A 48 3.60 9.33 1.73
C VAL A 48 5.01 9.80 2.11
N THR A 49 5.84 8.94 2.73
CA THR A 49 7.23 9.25 3.12
C THR A 49 8.24 8.64 2.16
#